data_AF-A0A7V9J6A1-F1
#
_entry.id   AF-A0A7V9J6A1-F1
#
_cell.length_a   1.000
_cell.length_b   1.000
_cell.length_c   1.000
_cell.angle_alpha   90.00
_cell.angle_beta   90.00
_cell.angle_gamma   90.00
#
_symmetry.space_group_name_H-M   'P 1'
#
loop_
_entity.id
_entity.type
_entity.pdbx_description
1 polymer ?
#
loop_
_entity_poly.entity_id
_entity_poly.type
_entity_poly.pdbx_seq_one_letter_code
_entity_poly.pdbx_strand_id
1 'polypeptide(L)'
;GYGARLPKELMLFVKNMVFLDGAIATLAPDLDLFAEIANVAAHFATTHAERLTRDIGLDPGAMEVDLAGVKAGFGVAPETEGLTYRELQARRDLIRSRFAERESSEGRRRFNRH
;
A
#
# COMPACT_ATOMS: atom_id res chain seq x y z
N GLY A 1 3.98 -5.77 -31.00
CA GLY A 1 3.10 -5.18 -29.98
C GLY A 1 3.95 -4.37 -29.03
N TYR A 2 3.82 -3.05 -29.05
CA TYR A 2 4.58 -2.15 -28.18
C TYR A 2 3.93 -2.13 -26.79
N GLY A 3 4.28 -3.11 -25.96
CA GLY A 3 4.06 -3.03 -24.52
C GLY A 3 5.04 -2.03 -23.94
N ALA A 4 4.56 -1.11 -23.09
CA ALA A 4 5.39 -0.12 -22.41
C ALA A 4 6.56 -0.82 -21.70
N ARG A 5 7.79 -0.61 -22.18
CA ARG A 5 9.00 -1.04 -21.46
C ARG A 5 9.23 -0.04 -20.35
N LEU A 6 8.94 -0.45 -19.11
CA LEU A 6 9.40 0.31 -17.95
C LEU A 6 10.93 0.41 -17.99
N PRO A 7 11.51 1.60 -17.76
CA PRO A 7 12.95 1.76 -17.57
C PRO A 7 13.48 0.79 -16.50
N LYS A 8 14.73 0.36 -16.64
CA LYS A 8 15.33 -0.66 -15.78
C LYS A 8 15.35 -0.21 -14.31
N GLU A 9 15.60 1.07 -14.09
CA GLU A 9 15.65 1.73 -12.79
C GLU A 9 14.28 1.68 -12.11
N LEU A 10 13.20 1.95 -12.86
CA LEU A 10 11.83 1.85 -12.37
C LEU A 10 11.45 0.43 -12.00
N MET A 11 11.86 -0.56 -12.81
CA MET A 11 11.63 -1.96 -12.49
C MET A 11 12.39 -2.40 -11.23
N LEU A 12 13.64 -1.94 -11.04
CA LEU A 12 14.41 -2.22 -9.84
C LEU A 12 13.75 -1.59 -8.60
N PHE A 13 13.27 -0.36 -8.71
CA PHE A 13 12.52 0.30 -7.64
C PHE A 13 11.27 -0.51 -7.24
N VAL A 14 10.44 -0.90 -8.21
CA VAL A 14 9.24 -1.72 -7.95
C VAL A 14 9.62 -3.06 -7.31
N LYS A 15 10.68 -3.72 -7.81
CA LYS A 15 11.16 -4.99 -7.24
C LYS A 15 11.58 -4.83 -5.77
N ASN A 16 12.29 -3.75 -5.46
CA ASN A 16 12.72 -3.45 -4.10
C ASN A 16 11.50 -3.20 -3.18
N MET A 17 10.48 -2.49 -3.66
CA MET A 17 9.24 -2.27 -2.90
C MET A 17 8.50 -3.58 -2.62
N VAL A 18 8.41 -4.48 -3.60
CA VAL A 18 7.80 -5.82 -3.41
C VAL A 18 8.61 -6.67 -2.43
N PHE A 19 9.94 -6.59 -2.47
CA PHE A 19 10.80 -7.29 -1.52
C PHE A 19 10.59 -6.78 -0.08
N LEU A 20 10.56 -5.46 0.09
CA LEU A 20 10.33 -4.83 1.39
C LEU A 20 8.96 -5.22 1.96
N ASP A 21 7.92 -5.23 1.13
CA ASP A 21 6.57 -5.70 1.51
C ASP A 21 6.61 -7.14 2.04
N GLY A 22 7.29 -8.05 1.34
CA GLY A 22 7.47 -9.44 1.80
C GLY A 22 8.34 -9.57 3.06
N ALA A 23 9.32 -8.71 3.26
CA ALA A 23 10.13 -8.69 4.47
C ALA A 23 9.30 -8.23 5.69
N ILE A 24 8.50 -7.18 5.55
CA ILE A 24 7.58 -6.69 6.60
C ILE A 24 6.59 -7.79 6.97
N ALA A 25 6.03 -8.47 5.97
CA ALA A 25 5.12 -9.61 6.16
C ALA A 25 5.67 -10.69 7.10
N THR A 26 6.98 -10.92 7.02
CA THR A 26 7.63 -12.02 7.72
C THR A 26 8.21 -11.58 9.06
N LEU A 27 8.83 -10.40 9.10
CA LEU A 27 9.62 -9.94 10.24
C LEU A 27 8.85 -9.02 11.19
N ALA A 28 7.85 -8.29 10.67
CA ALA A 28 7.08 -7.32 11.45
C ALA A 28 5.57 -7.40 11.12
N PRO A 29 4.93 -8.58 11.26
CA PRO A 29 3.53 -8.76 10.90
C PRO A 29 2.58 -7.90 11.75
N ASP A 30 2.96 -7.59 12.98
CA ASP A 30 2.16 -6.82 13.93
C ASP A 30 2.49 -5.31 13.91
N LEU A 31 3.27 -4.87 12.92
CA LEU A 31 3.55 -3.45 12.69
C LEU A 31 2.27 -2.72 12.32
N ASP A 32 1.91 -1.69 13.09
CA ASP A 32 0.84 -0.77 12.74
C ASP A 32 1.28 0.16 11.62
N LEU A 33 0.64 0.01 10.46
CA LEU A 33 0.97 0.75 9.26
C LEU A 33 0.66 2.24 9.37
N PHE A 34 -0.38 2.64 10.12
CA PHE A 34 -0.72 4.06 10.26
C PHE A 34 0.31 4.77 11.13
N ALA A 35 0.66 4.14 12.26
CA ALA A 35 1.68 4.65 13.15
C ALA A 35 3.05 4.73 12.44
N GLU A 36 3.44 3.70 11.69
CA GLU A 36 4.73 3.67 11.01
C GLU A 36 4.81 4.71 9.87
N ILE A 37 3.73 4.90 9.10
CA ILE A 37 3.69 5.97 8.08
C ILE A 37 3.89 7.35 8.72
N ALA A 38 3.22 7.62 9.84
CA ALA A 38 3.38 8.87 10.58
C ALA A 38 4.81 9.04 11.10
N ASN A 39 5.40 7.97 11.66
CA ASN A 39 6.77 7.96 12.17
C ASN A 39 7.79 8.25 11.05
N VAL A 40 7.68 7.57 9.91
CA VAL A 40 8.55 7.78 8.75
C VAL A 40 8.40 9.21 8.23
N ALA A 41 7.18 9.72 8.08
CA ALA A 41 6.95 11.09 7.62
C ALA A 41 7.58 12.13 8.56
N ALA A 42 7.40 11.98 9.87
CA ALA A 42 8.03 12.84 10.87
C ALA A 42 9.57 12.77 10.82
N HIS A 43 10.13 11.56 10.62
CA HIS A 43 11.57 11.39 10.47
C HIS A 43 12.12 12.11 9.23
N PHE A 44 11.41 12.05 8.10
CA PHE A 44 11.78 12.80 6.89
C PHE A 44 11.70 14.30 7.09
N ALA A 45 10.61 14.79 7.70
CA ALA A 45 10.42 16.21 7.96
C ALA A 45 11.52 16.77 8.88
N THR A 46 11.98 16.00 9.87
CA THR A 46 13.03 16.42 10.80
C THR A 46 14.45 16.26 10.25
N THR A 47 14.72 15.16 9.53
CA THR A 47 16.09 14.80 9.10
C THR A 47 16.46 15.40 7.74
N HIS A 48 15.47 15.68 6.90
CA HIS A 48 15.68 16.10 5.51
C HIS A 48 14.94 17.40 5.15
N ALA A 49 14.53 18.18 6.16
CA ALA A 49 13.82 19.46 6.02
C ALA A 49 14.37 20.35 4.89
N GLU A 50 15.65 20.71 4.99
CA GLU A 50 16.33 21.63 4.06
C GLU A 50 16.30 21.11 2.61
N ARG A 51 16.48 19.79 2.45
CA ARG A 51 16.46 19.15 1.14
C ARG A 51 15.05 19.09 0.56
N LEU A 52 14.05 18.81 1.37
CA LEU A 52 12.64 18.82 0.96
C LEU A 52 12.22 20.21 0.48
N THR A 53 12.58 21.27 1.21
CA THR A 53 12.27 22.64 0.78
C THR A 53 12.99 23.00 -0.51
N ARG A 54 14.27 22.67 -0.63
CA ARG A 54 15.08 23.05 -1.80
C ARG A 54 14.70 22.28 -3.07
N ASP A 55 14.54 20.97 -2.97
CA ASP A 55 14.46 20.11 -4.15
C ASP A 55 13.00 19.96 -4.66
N ILE A 56 12.01 20.04 -3.76
CA ILE A 56 10.59 19.82 -4.10
C ILE A 56 9.66 20.96 -3.65
N GLY A 57 10.18 22.01 -3.01
CA GLY A 57 9.39 23.21 -2.64
C GLY A 57 8.37 22.97 -1.53
N LEU A 58 8.50 21.87 -0.77
CA LEU A 58 7.61 21.59 0.36
C LEU A 58 8.10 22.29 1.63
N ASP A 59 7.18 22.91 2.35
CA ASP A 59 7.42 23.37 3.72
C ASP A 59 7.33 22.17 4.69
N PRO A 60 8.44 21.78 5.34
CA PRO A 60 8.45 20.66 6.29
C PRO A 60 7.54 20.90 7.49
N GLY A 61 7.31 22.17 7.87
CA GLY A 61 6.40 22.55 8.95
C GLY A 61 4.92 22.42 8.59
N ALA A 62 4.60 22.39 7.30
CA ALA A 62 3.26 22.17 6.78
C ALA A 62 3.00 20.70 6.39
N MET A 63 3.99 19.82 6.56
CA MET A 63 3.91 18.42 6.18
C MET A 63 3.14 17.61 7.25
N GLU A 64 1.82 17.79 7.30
CA GLU A 64 0.94 16.91 8.07
C GLU A 64 0.56 15.68 7.24
N VAL A 65 0.62 14.50 7.88
CA VAL A 65 0.16 13.26 7.24
C VAL A 65 -1.36 13.24 7.28
N ASP A 66 -1.99 13.29 6.10
CA ASP A 66 -3.42 13.05 5.95
C ASP A 66 -3.74 11.55 6.16
N LEU A 67 -3.93 11.16 7.43
CA LEU A 67 -4.29 9.80 7.79
C LEU A 67 -5.67 9.41 7.25
N ALA A 68 -6.58 10.35 7.00
CA ALA A 68 -7.88 10.04 6.40
C ALA A 68 -7.71 9.59 4.94
N GLY A 69 -6.88 10.31 4.17
CA GLY A 69 -6.48 9.93 2.82
C GLY A 69 -5.76 8.58 2.79
N VAL A 70 -4.83 8.33 3.72
CA VAL A 70 -4.14 7.03 3.86
C VAL A 70 -5.13 5.89 4.13
N LYS A 71 -6.04 6.07 5.09
CA LYS A 71 -7.09 5.09 5.42
C LYS A 71 -7.99 4.78 4.22
N ALA A 72 -8.39 5.81 3.47
CA ALA A 72 -9.16 5.65 2.24
C ALA A 72 -8.39 4.85 1.17
N GLY A 73 -7.08 5.08 1.03
CA GLY A 73 -6.20 4.31 0.15
C GLY A 73 -6.11 2.82 0.50
N PHE A 74 -6.18 2.48 1.79
CA PHE A 74 -6.29 1.09 2.25
C PHE A 74 -7.73 0.54 2.21
N GLY A 75 -8.71 1.38 1.88
CA GLY A 75 -10.12 1.02 1.85
C GLY A 75 -10.70 0.71 3.23
N VAL A 76 -10.11 1.24 4.31
CA VAL A 76 -10.64 1.08 5.68
C VAL A 76 -11.56 2.24 6.04
N ALA A 77 -12.34 2.08 7.12
CA ALA A 77 -13.19 3.15 7.61
C ALA A 77 -12.34 4.27 8.22
N PRO A 78 -12.81 5.53 8.21
CA PRO A 78 -12.11 6.65 8.86
C PRO A 78 -11.87 6.41 10.36
N GLU A 79 -12.81 5.72 11.01
CA GLU A 79 -12.79 5.40 12.44
C GLU A 79 -11.81 4.27 12.80
N THR A 80 -11.18 3.63 11.81
CA THR A 80 -10.19 2.56 12.07
C THR A 80 -8.95 3.17 12.73
N GLU A 81 -8.69 2.80 13.99
CA GLU A 81 -7.62 3.39 14.80
C GLU A 81 -6.22 2.90 14.41
N GLY A 82 -6.11 1.64 13.97
CA GLY A 82 -4.86 1.03 13.56
C GLY A 82 -5.09 -0.03 12.48
N LEU A 83 -4.04 -0.36 11.75
CA LEU A 83 -4.06 -1.45 10.77
C LEU A 83 -2.71 -2.15 10.77
N THR A 84 -2.67 -3.35 11.34
CA THR A 84 -1.45 -4.17 11.28
C THR A 84 -1.23 -4.70 9.87
N TYR A 85 0.02 -4.98 9.55
CA TYR A 85 0.36 -5.59 8.27
C TYR A 85 -0.30 -6.98 8.09
N ARG A 86 -0.39 -7.77 9.17
CA ARG A 86 -1.10 -9.07 9.20
C ARG A 86 -2.58 -8.93 8.83
N GLU A 87 -3.27 -7.94 9.37
CA GLU A 87 -4.68 -7.68 9.06
C GLU A 87 -4.87 -7.25 7.60
N LEU A 88 -3.97 -6.43 7.08
CA LEU A 88 -3.97 -6.05 5.67
C LEU A 88 -3.85 -7.28 4.76
N GLN A 89 -2.97 -8.23 5.09
CA GLN A 89 -2.83 -9.49 4.34
C GLN A 89 -4.10 -10.33 4.39
N ALA A 90 -4.63 -10.58 5.59
CA ALA A 90 -5.85 -11.37 5.77
C ALA A 90 -7.02 -10.78 4.95
N ARG A 91 -7.11 -9.45 4.90
CA ARG A 91 -8.11 -8.75 4.09
C ARG A 91 -7.90 -8.95 2.59
N ARG A 92 -6.66 -8.84 2.10
CA ARG A 92 -6.34 -9.08 0.67
C ARG A 92 -6.66 -10.51 0.26
N ASP A 93 -6.40 -11.48 1.12
CA ASP A 93 -6.70 -12.89 0.84
C ASP A 93 -8.21 -13.17 0.83
N LEU A 94 -8.96 -12.55 1.76
CA LEU A 94 -10.43 -12.60 1.72
C LEU A 94 -11.02 -11.97 0.45
N ILE A 95 -10.44 -10.87 -0.02
CA ILE A 95 -10.85 -10.24 -1.28
C ILE A 95 -10.57 -11.18 -2.45
N ARG A 96 -9.37 -11.77 -2.51
CA ARG A 96 -8.98 -12.74 -3.54
C ARG A 96 -9.90 -13.96 -3.57
N SER A 97 -10.22 -14.55 -2.41
CA SER A 97 -11.10 -15.71 -2.35
C SER A 97 -12.51 -15.39 -2.88
N ARG A 98 -13.07 -14.24 -2.50
CA ARG A 98 -14.38 -13.78 -3.00
C ARG A 98 -14.40 -13.55 -4.51
N PHE A 99 -13.32 -13.01 -5.08
CA PHE A 99 -13.22 -12.86 -6.53
C PHE A 99 -13.16 -14.21 -7.24
N ALA A 100 -12.35 -15.16 -6.74
CA ALA A 100 -12.26 -16.51 -7.30
C ALA A 100 -13.59 -17.27 -7.23
N GLU A 101 -14.33 -17.15 -6.11
CA GLU A 101 -15.66 -17.73 -5.96
C GLU A 101 -16.65 -17.16 -6.99
N ARG A 102 -16.64 -15.83 -7.21
CA ARG A 102 -17.50 -15.19 -8.20
C ARG A 102 -17.21 -15.70 -9.61
N GLU A 103 -15.94 -15.72 -10.02
CA GLU A 103 -15.54 -16.21 -11.34
C GLU A 103 -15.97 -17.66 -11.58
N SER A 104 -15.78 -18.54 -10.58
CA SER A 104 -16.21 -19.94 -10.68
C SER A 104 -17.74 -20.08 -10.79
N SER A 105 -18.50 -19.25 -10.06
CA SER A 105 -19.96 -19.25 -10.09
C SER A 105 -20.52 -18.73 -11.42
N GLU A 106 -19.88 -17.73 -12.03
CA GLU A 106 -20.24 -17.18 -13.34
C GLU A 106 -19.92 -18.16 -14.47
N GLY A 107 -18.76 -18.83 -14.42
CA GLY A 107 -18.41 -19.90 -15.34
C GLY A 107 -19.43 -21.04 -15.34
N ARG A 108 -19.90 -21.44 -14.15
CA ARG A 108 -20.93 -22.49 -13.98
C ARG A 108 -22.29 -22.08 -14.53
N ARG A 109 -22.71 -20.82 -14.36
CA ARG A 109 -23.95 -20.28 -14.93
C ARG A 109 -23.91 -20.14 -16.46
N ARG A 110 -22.72 -19.96 -17.03
CA ARG A 110 -22.54 -19.84 -18.49
C ARG A 110 -22.52 -21.22 -19.17
N PHE A 111 -21.98 -22.23 -18.50
CA PHE A 111 -22.02 -23.63 -18.95
C PHE A 111 -23.44 -24.20 -18.96
N ASN A 112 -24.26 -23.90 -17.94
CA ASN A 112 -25.63 -24.43 -17.82
C ASN A 112 -26.67 -23.76 -18.74
N ARG A 113 -26.23 -22.86 -19.65
CA ARG A 113 -27.09 -22.08 -20.56
C ARG A 113 -26.95 -22.50 -22.03
N HIS A 114 -26.22 -23.58 -22.28
CA HIS A 114 -26.06 -24.28 -23.56
C HIS A 114 -26.50 -25.74 -23.38
#